data_AF-A0A821Q5E3-F1
#
_entry.id   AF-A0A821Q5E3-F1
#
_cell.length_a   1.000
_cell.length_b   1.000
_cell.length_c   1.000
_cell.angle_alpha   90.00
_cell.angle_beta   90.00
_cell.angle_gamma   90.00
#
_symmetry.space_group_name_H-M   'P 1'
#
loop_
_entity.id
_entity.type
_entity.pdbx_description
1 polymer ?
#
loop_
_entity_poly.entity_id
_entity_poly.type
_entity_poly.pdbx_seq_one_letter_code
_entity_poly.pdbx_strand_id
1 'polypeptide(L)'
;MLPETVQAIAIAWTMPSRVECNSITSALALGFMESPCNTGTCTWATSFSYFGSNSTQPFSDLRMRPAMMLAVLNIEQAKQLIDRGMASDGTQTQGSAYIMNTNDGIRNLRGRVFPSSNLGTNLSSYVDVQIKNANWIAGTTDALFIFKNY
;
A
#
# COMPACT_ATOMS: atom_id res chain seq x y z
N MET A 1 10.26 -13.95 -19.58
CA MET A 1 9.07 -14.23 -18.74
C MET A 1 9.53 -14.45 -17.31
N LEU A 2 8.76 -14.01 -16.30
CA LEU A 2 9.06 -14.26 -14.89
C LEU A 2 8.76 -15.74 -14.54
N PRO A 3 9.54 -16.37 -13.64
CA PRO A 3 9.24 -17.72 -13.16
C PRO A 3 7.84 -17.83 -12.55
N GLU A 4 7.20 -18.99 -12.65
CA GLU A 4 5.87 -19.23 -12.06
C GLU A 4 5.86 -19.13 -10.53
N THR A 5 7.02 -19.35 -9.89
CA THR A 5 7.21 -19.24 -8.45
C THR A 5 7.12 -17.82 -7.93
N VAL A 6 7.31 -16.81 -8.79
CA VAL A 6 7.07 -15.41 -8.42
C VAL A 6 5.58 -15.25 -8.14
N GLN A 7 5.19 -14.53 -7.10
CA GLN A 7 3.78 -14.28 -6.77
C GLN A 7 3.42 -12.79 -6.79
N ALA A 8 4.38 -11.93 -6.46
CA ALA A 8 4.25 -10.48 -6.47
C ALA A 8 5.50 -9.83 -7.07
N ILE A 9 5.39 -8.56 -7.45
CA ILE A 9 6.47 -7.80 -8.09
C ILE A 9 6.73 -6.53 -7.28
N ALA A 10 7.98 -6.33 -6.87
CA ALA A 10 8.47 -5.04 -6.40
C ALA A 10 9.30 -4.39 -7.51
N ILE A 11 8.98 -3.15 -7.89
CA ILE A 11 9.75 -2.39 -8.88
C ILE A 11 10.44 -1.19 -8.23
N ALA A 12 11.70 -0.96 -8.58
CA ALA A 12 12.47 0.21 -8.19
C ALA A 12 12.67 1.12 -9.42
N TRP A 13 11.61 1.81 -9.83
CA TRP A 13 11.62 2.63 -11.04
C TRP A 13 11.35 4.10 -10.68
N THR A 14 12.21 5.00 -11.13
CA THR A 14 12.04 6.45 -10.95
C THR A 14 11.22 7.09 -12.09
N MET A 15 11.37 6.63 -13.34
CA MET A 15 10.56 7.01 -14.51
C MET A 15 10.68 5.97 -15.63
N PRO A 16 9.61 5.60 -16.36
CA PRO A 16 8.22 6.10 -16.30
C PRO A 16 7.37 5.52 -15.16
N SER A 17 6.31 6.27 -14.80
CA SER A 17 5.33 5.90 -13.76
C SER A 17 4.01 5.36 -14.31
N ARG A 18 3.84 5.33 -15.63
CA ARG A 18 2.60 4.92 -16.32
C ARG A 18 2.90 4.18 -17.63
N VAL A 19 1.95 3.35 -18.05
CA VAL A 19 1.88 2.70 -19.37
C VAL A 19 0.63 3.24 -20.05
N GLU A 20 0.80 4.21 -20.96
CA GLU A 20 -0.28 5.04 -21.49
C GLU A 20 -1.13 5.66 -20.35
N CYS A 21 -2.39 5.23 -20.22
CA CYS A 21 -3.34 5.72 -19.22
C CYS A 21 -3.45 4.81 -17.98
N ASN A 22 -2.64 3.76 -17.90
CA ASN A 22 -2.56 2.86 -16.73
C ASN A 22 -1.38 3.28 -15.85
N SER A 23 -1.53 3.19 -14.52
CA SER A 23 -0.36 3.22 -13.65
C SER A 23 0.53 2.01 -13.96
N ILE A 24 1.85 2.17 -13.81
CA ILE A 24 2.78 1.09 -14.13
C ILE A 24 2.54 -0.17 -13.28
N THR A 25 2.20 0.01 -12.00
CA THR A 25 1.91 -1.11 -11.10
C THR A 25 0.62 -1.82 -11.49
N SER A 26 -0.44 -1.10 -11.89
CA SER A 26 -1.65 -1.74 -12.40
C SER A 26 -1.39 -2.51 -13.69
N ALA A 27 -0.62 -1.93 -14.62
CA ALA A 27 -0.26 -2.59 -15.87
C ALA A 27 0.56 -3.88 -15.64
N LEU A 28 1.48 -3.88 -14.67
CA LEU A 28 2.24 -5.07 -14.29
C LEU A 28 1.39 -6.12 -13.57
N ALA A 29 0.44 -5.68 -12.74
CA ALA A 29 -0.36 -6.59 -11.93
C ALA A 29 -1.51 -7.25 -12.69
N LEU A 30 -2.14 -6.49 -13.58
CA LEU A 30 -3.41 -6.84 -14.22
C LEU A 30 -3.29 -6.92 -15.75
N GLY A 31 -2.15 -6.52 -16.31
CA GLY A 31 -2.02 -6.28 -17.74
C GLY A 31 -2.52 -4.90 -18.15
N PHE A 32 -2.31 -4.56 -19.43
CA PHE A 32 -2.82 -3.31 -20.00
C PHE A 32 -4.35 -3.35 -20.09
N MET A 33 -5.00 -2.31 -19.56
CA MET A 33 -6.44 -2.11 -19.71
C MET A 33 -6.69 -0.91 -20.61
N GLU A 34 -7.52 -1.08 -21.65
CA GLU A 34 -7.86 -0.01 -22.59
C GLU A 34 -8.91 0.96 -22.02
N SER A 35 -9.80 0.47 -21.15
CA SER A 35 -10.91 1.26 -20.61
C SER A 35 -10.49 2.60 -19.99
N PRO A 36 -9.43 2.69 -19.15
CA PRO A 36 -8.97 3.97 -18.61
C PRO A 36 -8.52 4.98 -19.67
N CYS A 37 -8.09 4.52 -20.85
CA CYS A 37 -7.72 5.39 -21.97
C CYS A 37 -8.92 5.95 -22.72
N ASN A 38 -9.98 5.14 -22.87
CA ASN A 38 -11.16 5.52 -23.65
C ASN A 38 -12.09 6.46 -22.88
N THR A 39 -12.18 6.32 -21.56
CA THR A 39 -13.14 7.09 -20.75
C THR A 39 -12.58 8.40 -20.24
N GLY A 40 -11.25 8.58 -20.23
CA GLY A 40 -10.56 9.73 -19.61
C GLY A 40 -10.90 9.94 -18.13
N THR A 41 -11.55 8.96 -17.48
CA THR A 41 -12.08 9.04 -16.13
C THR A 41 -11.59 7.86 -15.32
N CYS A 42 -11.23 8.13 -14.05
CA CYS A 42 -10.96 7.08 -13.07
C CYS A 42 -12.29 6.52 -12.56
N THR A 43 -13.05 5.84 -13.43
CA THR A 43 -14.24 5.10 -13.01
C THR A 43 -13.83 3.87 -12.22
N TRP A 44 -14.76 3.35 -11.41
CA TRP A 44 -14.54 2.17 -10.58
C TRP A 44 -13.94 1.05 -11.42
N ALA A 45 -12.71 0.66 -11.08
CA ALA A 45 -12.09 -0.48 -11.70
C ALA A 45 -12.97 -1.72 -11.46
N THR A 46 -13.05 -2.58 -12.46
CA THR A 46 -13.69 -3.90 -12.36
C THR A 46 -13.28 -4.57 -11.04
N SER A 47 -14.23 -5.17 -10.34
CA SER A 47 -13.95 -5.85 -9.07
C SER A 47 -12.83 -6.87 -9.24
N PHE A 48 -11.73 -6.72 -8.50
CA PHE A 48 -10.61 -7.65 -8.55
C PHE A 48 -10.78 -8.74 -7.49
N SER A 49 -10.71 -10.00 -7.92
CA SER A 49 -10.84 -11.17 -7.04
C SER A 49 -9.75 -11.26 -5.97
N TYR A 50 -8.66 -10.51 -6.09
CA TYR A 50 -7.62 -10.46 -5.07
C TYR A 50 -8.01 -9.61 -3.87
N PHE A 51 -8.80 -8.53 -4.08
CA PHE A 51 -9.24 -7.68 -2.99
C PHE A 51 -10.19 -8.46 -2.06
N GLY A 52 -9.81 -8.58 -0.79
CA GLY A 52 -10.55 -9.35 0.20
C GLY A 52 -10.35 -10.87 0.10
N SER A 53 -9.44 -11.35 -0.75
CA SER A 53 -9.10 -12.77 -0.80
C SER A 53 -8.11 -13.15 0.31
N ASN A 54 -8.17 -14.42 0.74
CA ASN A 54 -7.19 -15.01 1.66
C ASN A 54 -6.02 -15.69 0.90
N SER A 55 -5.87 -15.43 -0.41
CA SER A 55 -4.81 -16.04 -1.21
C SER A 55 -3.44 -15.50 -0.80
N THR A 56 -2.51 -16.40 -0.52
CA THR A 56 -1.08 -16.10 -0.32
C THR A 56 -0.24 -16.36 -1.58
N GLN A 57 -0.88 -16.92 -2.63
CA GLN A 57 -0.27 -17.23 -3.93
C GLN A 57 -1.13 -16.67 -5.07
N PRO A 58 -1.24 -15.33 -5.18
CA PRO A 58 -2.16 -14.67 -6.10
C PRO A 58 -1.97 -15.03 -7.57
N PHE A 59 -0.76 -15.42 -7.99
CA PHE A 59 -0.58 -15.85 -9.38
C PHE A 59 -1.07 -17.27 -9.62
N SER A 60 -0.78 -18.17 -8.69
CA SER A 60 -1.26 -19.54 -8.76
C SER A 60 -2.79 -19.58 -8.72
N ASP A 61 -3.38 -18.78 -7.83
CA ASP A 61 -4.81 -18.82 -7.52
C ASP A 61 -5.64 -17.93 -8.44
N LEU A 62 -5.15 -16.74 -8.78
CA LEU A 62 -5.92 -15.68 -9.45
C LEU A 62 -5.27 -15.20 -10.75
N ARG A 63 -4.15 -15.80 -11.16
CA ARG A 63 -3.40 -15.46 -12.38
C ARG A 63 -2.99 -13.99 -12.47
N MET A 64 -2.81 -13.33 -11.31
CA MET A 64 -2.34 -11.94 -11.23
C MET A 64 -1.13 -11.81 -10.30
N ARG A 65 -0.36 -10.73 -10.48
CA ARG A 65 0.85 -10.47 -9.69
C ARG A 65 0.76 -9.10 -9.02
N PRO A 66 0.34 -9.00 -7.74
CA PRO A 66 0.34 -7.71 -7.06
C PRO A 66 1.68 -7.01 -7.24
N ALA A 67 1.64 -5.77 -7.73
CA ALA A 67 2.82 -5.00 -8.05
C ALA A 67 2.87 -3.74 -7.19
N MET A 68 4.05 -3.45 -6.63
CA MET A 68 4.31 -2.27 -5.82
C MET A 68 5.56 -1.53 -6.29
N MET A 69 5.51 -0.21 -6.22
CA MET A 69 6.66 0.66 -6.50
C MET A 69 7.38 0.98 -5.19
N LEU A 70 8.68 0.70 -5.15
CA LEU A 70 9.54 1.07 -4.04
C LEU A 70 9.77 2.58 -4.09
N ALA A 71 9.49 3.26 -2.98
CA ALA A 71 9.64 4.70 -2.84
C ALA A 71 11.12 5.07 -2.63
N VAL A 72 11.91 4.99 -3.70
CA VAL A 72 13.37 5.21 -3.69
C VAL A 72 13.81 6.06 -4.86
N LEU A 73 14.88 6.83 -4.68
CA LEU A 73 15.38 7.76 -5.69
C LEU A 73 16.53 7.20 -6.54
N ASN A 74 17.18 6.14 -6.08
CA ASN A 74 18.29 5.51 -6.78
C ASN A 74 18.46 4.02 -6.37
N ILE A 75 19.34 3.32 -7.08
CA ILE A 75 19.60 1.89 -6.88
C ILE A 75 20.15 1.58 -5.49
N GLU A 76 20.98 2.44 -4.93
CA GLU A 76 21.56 2.23 -3.61
C GLU A 76 20.46 2.25 -2.53
N GLN A 77 19.57 3.24 -2.58
CA GLN A 77 18.40 3.31 -1.70
C GLN A 77 17.46 2.11 -1.91
N ALA A 78 17.29 1.64 -3.15
CA ALA A 78 16.50 0.44 -3.45
C ALA A 78 17.06 -0.79 -2.73
N LYS A 79 18.38 -1.03 -2.85
CA LYS A 79 19.06 -2.14 -2.16
C LYS A 79 18.92 -2.02 -0.65
N GLN A 80 19.22 -0.85 -0.09
CA GLN A 80 19.10 -0.60 1.35
C GLN A 80 17.66 -0.84 1.85
N LEU A 81 16.64 -0.48 1.07
CA LEU A 81 15.24 -0.72 1.43
C LEU A 81 14.91 -2.22 1.41
N ILE A 82 15.38 -2.96 0.40
CA ILE A 82 15.21 -4.41 0.31
C ILE A 82 15.91 -5.12 1.47
N ASP A 83 17.17 -4.78 1.74
CA ASP A 83 17.96 -5.37 2.81
C ASP A 83 17.33 -5.12 4.19
N ARG A 84 16.81 -3.90 4.43
CA ARG A 84 16.02 -3.62 5.64
C ARG A 84 14.76 -4.47 5.73
N GLY A 85 14.05 -4.64 4.60
CA GLY A 85 12.87 -5.50 4.53
C GLY A 85 13.19 -6.93 4.94
N MET A 86 14.24 -7.53 4.37
CA MET A 86 14.71 -8.87 4.73
C MET A 86 15.10 -8.98 6.20
N ALA A 87 15.83 -7.99 6.73
CA ALA A 87 16.27 -7.99 8.12
C ALA A 87 15.11 -7.83 9.12
N SER A 88 14.02 -7.17 8.71
CA SER A 88 12.81 -6.99 9.52
C SER A 88 11.80 -8.12 9.42
N ASP A 89 11.99 -9.07 8.50
CA ASP A 89 11.01 -10.13 8.28
C ASP A 89 10.88 -11.02 9.51
N GLY A 90 9.66 -11.18 10.01
CA GLY A 90 9.37 -11.94 11.23
C GLY A 90 9.81 -11.31 12.55
N THR A 91 10.40 -10.10 12.58
CA THR A 91 10.93 -9.53 13.84
C THR A 91 9.87 -8.97 14.78
N GLN A 92 8.64 -8.76 14.31
CA GLN A 92 7.50 -8.24 15.09
C GLN A 92 7.87 -7.01 15.95
N THR A 93 8.58 -6.05 15.36
CA THR A 93 9.13 -4.88 16.07
C THR A 93 8.02 -4.06 16.71
N GLN A 94 8.20 -3.70 17.99
CA GLN A 94 7.25 -2.86 18.71
C GLN A 94 7.27 -1.43 18.18
N GLY A 95 6.11 -0.83 17.97
CA GLY A 95 5.99 0.55 17.52
C GLY A 95 4.55 1.03 17.38
N SER A 96 4.38 2.22 16.84
CA SER A 96 3.10 2.93 16.77
C SER A 96 2.47 2.92 15.38
N ALA A 97 1.16 2.67 15.31
CA ALA A 97 0.34 2.96 14.15
C ALA A 97 -0.41 4.28 14.37
N TYR A 98 -0.12 5.30 13.55
CA TYR A 98 -0.74 6.61 13.67
C TYR A 98 -1.96 6.75 12.76
N ILE A 99 -3.13 6.98 13.36
CA ILE A 99 -4.37 7.29 12.64
C ILE A 99 -4.58 8.81 12.72
N MET A 100 -4.49 9.48 11.57
CA MET A 100 -4.50 10.93 11.46
C MET A 100 -5.90 11.46 11.12
N ASN A 101 -6.50 12.16 12.07
CA ASN A 101 -7.71 12.95 11.89
C ASN A 101 -7.32 14.36 11.44
N THR A 102 -7.45 14.61 10.14
CA THR A 102 -7.10 15.91 9.54
C THR A 102 -8.33 16.82 9.45
N ASN A 103 -8.09 18.11 9.25
CA ASN A 103 -9.18 19.09 9.06
C ASN A 103 -9.78 19.04 7.64
N ASP A 104 -9.28 18.18 6.77
CA ASP A 104 -9.84 17.98 5.43
C ASP A 104 -11.07 17.07 5.51
N GLY A 105 -12.26 17.67 5.58
CA GLY A 105 -13.51 16.93 5.75
C GLY A 105 -13.84 15.93 4.64
N ILE A 106 -13.30 16.12 3.42
CA ILE A 106 -13.49 15.21 2.29
C ILE A 106 -12.55 14.01 2.38
N ARG A 107 -11.36 14.21 2.95
CA ARG A 107 -10.31 13.18 3.13
C ARG A 107 -10.19 12.70 4.58
N ASN A 108 -11.20 12.99 5.40
CA ASN A 108 -11.32 12.57 6.80
C ASN A 108 -12.64 11.81 7.06
N LEU A 109 -13.18 11.10 6.06
CA LEU A 109 -14.49 10.44 6.16
C LEU A 109 -14.49 9.35 7.24
N ARG A 110 -13.38 8.62 7.37
CA ARG A 110 -13.21 7.57 8.39
C ARG A 110 -12.87 8.09 9.78
N GLY A 111 -12.55 9.39 9.93
CA GLY A 111 -12.34 10.02 11.23
C GLY A 111 -13.62 10.12 12.07
N ARG A 112 -14.79 9.85 11.46
CA ARG A 112 -16.07 9.68 12.17
C ARG A 112 -16.29 8.25 12.67
N VAL A 113 -15.60 7.27 12.09
CA VAL A 113 -15.73 5.82 12.37
C VAL A 113 -14.66 5.35 13.36
N PHE A 114 -13.45 5.90 13.23
CA PHE A 114 -12.38 5.76 14.22
C PHE A 114 -12.43 7.00 15.13
N PRO A 115 -12.62 6.89 16.47
CA PRO A 115 -12.42 5.71 17.34
C PRO A 115 -13.69 4.96 17.76
N SER A 116 -14.88 5.42 17.36
CA SER A 116 -16.17 5.02 17.93
C SER A 116 -16.53 3.54 17.79
N SER A 117 -15.83 2.81 16.91
CA SER A 117 -16.07 1.40 16.60
C SER A 117 -15.14 0.41 17.31
N ASN A 118 -14.17 0.86 18.14
CA ASN A 118 -13.03 0.04 18.61
C ASN A 118 -12.23 -0.66 17.49
N LEU A 119 -12.54 -0.40 16.22
CA LEU A 119 -11.75 -0.86 15.09
C LEU A 119 -10.44 -0.07 15.10
N GLY A 120 -9.33 -0.76 14.92
CA GLY A 120 -8.02 -0.12 14.86
C GLY A 120 -7.51 0.43 16.18
N THR A 121 -8.02 0.05 17.35
CA THR A 121 -7.37 0.36 18.65
C THR A 121 -6.53 -0.79 19.19
N ASN A 122 -6.73 -2.02 18.69
CA ASN A 122 -5.94 -3.19 19.01
C ASN A 122 -5.59 -3.94 17.72
N LEU A 123 -4.43 -3.65 17.14
CA LEU A 123 -3.93 -4.36 15.95
C LEU A 123 -3.17 -5.63 16.35
N SER A 124 -2.31 -5.53 17.35
CA SER A 124 -1.59 -6.65 17.97
C SER A 124 -0.94 -6.21 19.28
N SER A 125 -0.35 -7.13 20.05
CA SER A 125 0.42 -6.80 21.26
C SER A 125 1.67 -5.95 20.99
N TYR A 126 2.15 -5.88 19.75
CA TYR A 126 3.37 -5.16 19.37
C TYR A 126 3.09 -3.82 18.69
N VAL A 127 1.82 -3.52 18.38
CA VAL A 127 1.45 -2.28 17.67
C VAL A 127 0.56 -1.44 18.57
N ASP A 128 1.12 -0.33 19.05
CA ASP A 128 0.38 0.68 19.80
C ASP A 128 -0.36 1.60 18.82
N VAL A 129 -1.67 1.78 18.97
CA VAL A 129 -2.44 2.60 18.04
C VAL A 129 -2.70 3.99 18.59
N GLN A 130 -2.24 4.98 17.84
CA GLN A 130 -2.22 6.38 18.22
C GLN A 130 -3.13 7.20 17.30
N ILE A 131 -4.30 7.62 17.79
CA ILE A 131 -5.18 8.53 17.04
C ILE A 131 -4.76 9.97 17.31
N LYS A 132 -4.42 10.73 16.25
CA LYS A 132 -3.94 12.11 16.34
C LYS A 132 -4.84 13.05 15.55
N ASN A 133 -5.35 14.09 16.21
CA ASN A 133 -6.04 15.20 15.56
C ASN A 133 -5.01 16.22 15.06
N ALA A 134 -4.43 15.98 13.89
CA ALA A 134 -3.42 16.83 13.29
C ALA A 134 -3.35 16.65 11.77
N ASN A 135 -2.96 17.69 11.05
CA ASN A 135 -2.79 17.63 9.59
C ASN A 135 -1.47 16.96 9.16
N TRP A 136 -0.49 16.89 10.06
CA TRP A 136 0.83 16.32 9.84
C TRP A 136 1.41 15.77 11.15
N ILE A 137 2.42 14.91 11.02
CA ILE A 137 3.25 14.41 12.11
C ILE A 137 4.71 14.42 11.63
N ALA A 138 5.65 14.72 12.51
CA ALA A 138 7.08 14.71 12.19
C ALA A 138 7.90 14.28 13.42
N GLY A 139 9.16 13.92 13.20
CA GLY A 139 10.11 13.56 14.27
C GLY A 139 9.80 12.26 15.00
N THR A 140 8.87 11.46 14.47
CA THR A 140 8.44 10.18 15.05
C THR A 140 9.39 9.08 14.62
N THR A 141 9.94 8.34 15.59
CA THR A 141 10.97 7.30 15.35
C THR A 141 10.43 5.88 15.50
N ASP A 142 9.23 5.74 16.05
CA ASP A 142 8.53 4.49 16.32
C ASP A 142 7.35 4.25 15.35
N ALA A 143 7.19 5.08 14.33
CA ALA A 143 6.09 4.96 13.37
C ALA A 143 6.27 3.69 12.51
N LEU A 144 5.38 2.71 12.71
CA LEU A 144 5.24 1.55 11.83
C LEU A 144 4.37 1.89 10.63
N PHE A 145 3.23 2.56 10.87
CA PHE A 145 2.28 2.94 9.83
C PHE A 145 1.68 4.32 10.10
N ILE A 146 1.40 5.08 9.04
CA ILE A 146 0.66 6.33 9.11
C ILE A 146 -0.55 6.21 8.19
N PHE A 147 -1.74 6.28 8.77
CA PHE A 147 -3.00 6.21 8.05
C PHE A 147 -3.73 7.55 8.13
N LYS A 148 -4.01 8.16 6.98
CA LYS A 148 -4.94 9.29 6.90
C LYS A 148 -6.34 8.75 6.66
N ASN A 149 -7.31 9.30 7.37
CA ASN A 149 -8.69 8.81 7.39
C ASN A 149 -9.49 9.19 6.13
N TYR A 150 -9.04 8.83 4.94
CA TYR A 150 -9.78 9.08 3.69
C TYR A 150 -11.20 8.54 3.72
#